data_AF-A0A1R0ZYA3-F1
#
_entry.id   AF-A0A1R0ZYA3-F1
#
_cell.length_a   1.000
_cell.length_b   1.000
_cell.length_c   1.000
_cell.angle_alpha   90.00
_cell.angle_beta   90.00
_cell.angle_gamma   90.00
#
_symmetry.space_group_name_H-M   'P 1'
#
loop_
_entity.id
_entity.type
_entity.pdbx_description
1 polymer ?
#
loop_
_entity_poly.entity_id
_entity_poly.type
_entity_poly.pdbx_seq_one_letter_code
_entity_poly.pdbx_strand_id
1 'polypeptide(L)'
;MNREQMIEKVRAEMPERRWLHTQGVMETAVILANRFGEDAVRAELAAILHDVSKYWNVDRMQKVIRDQALPAELLLYDKELWHAPVGAWVAEHEFGVADTEVLDAIRYHTSGRRGMSKLEKIVCLADYMEPGREFPGVDKIRELSEHSLDLALLAGFNSTISFLLEKGKRIFPLTIEARNSLLE
;
A
#
# COMPACT_ATOMS: atom_id res chain seq x y z
N MET A 1 -4.70 9.96 -19.79
CA MET A 1 -5.98 9.48 -19.24
C MET A 1 -6.46 10.49 -18.21
N ASN A 2 -7.76 10.79 -18.16
CA ASN A 2 -8.29 11.69 -17.12
C ASN A 2 -8.63 10.91 -15.83
N ARG A 3 -8.90 11.62 -14.74
CA ARG A 3 -9.17 11.02 -13.41
C ARG A 3 -10.38 10.08 -13.41
N GLU A 4 -11.46 10.43 -14.09
CA GLU A 4 -12.69 9.62 -14.13
C GLU A 4 -12.46 8.30 -14.86
N GLN A 5 -11.81 8.33 -16.02
CA GLN A 5 -11.43 7.15 -16.79
C GLN A 5 -10.51 6.21 -15.99
N MET A 6 -9.58 6.78 -15.22
CA MET A 6 -8.70 6.01 -14.34
C MET A 6 -9.51 5.27 -13.26
N ILE A 7 -10.40 5.98 -12.57
CA ILE A 7 -11.26 5.41 -11.52
C ILE A 7 -12.15 4.30 -12.08
N GLU A 8 -12.76 4.51 -13.25
CA GLU A 8 -13.59 3.50 -13.90
C GLU A 8 -12.79 2.23 -14.22
N LYS A 9 -11.58 2.39 -14.78
CA LYS A 9 -10.69 1.27 -15.10
C LYS A 9 -10.25 0.52 -13.84
N VAL A 10 -9.85 1.23 -12.78
CA VAL A 10 -9.47 0.60 -11.49
C VAL A 10 -10.64 -0.15 -10.88
N ARG A 11 -11.83 0.48 -10.81
CA ARG A 11 -13.03 -0.14 -10.24
C ARG A 11 -13.39 -1.44 -10.96
N ALA A 12 -13.17 -1.52 -12.27
CA ALA A 12 -13.44 -2.72 -13.06
C ALA A 12 -12.52 -3.92 -12.73
N GLU A 13 -11.36 -3.68 -12.10
CA GLU A 13 -10.39 -4.73 -11.74
C GLU A 13 -10.69 -5.39 -10.37
N MET A 14 -11.71 -4.91 -9.64
CA MET A 14 -11.94 -5.31 -8.25
C MET A 14 -13.43 -5.39 -7.89
N PRO A 15 -13.82 -6.22 -6.90
CA PRO A 15 -15.20 -6.26 -6.43
C PRO A 15 -15.57 -4.98 -5.68
N GLU A 16 -16.87 -4.68 -5.58
CA GLU A 16 -17.39 -3.48 -4.92
C GLU A 16 -16.84 -3.27 -3.51
N ARG A 17 -16.72 -4.34 -2.71
CA ARG A 17 -16.14 -4.26 -1.36
C ARG A 17 -14.71 -3.71 -1.36
N ARG A 18 -13.89 -4.11 -2.35
CA ARG A 18 -12.53 -3.61 -2.49
C ARG A 18 -12.51 -2.17 -3.00
N TRP A 19 -13.42 -1.84 -3.91
CA TRP A 19 -13.57 -0.47 -4.37
C TRP A 19 -13.93 0.49 -3.22
N LEU A 20 -14.86 0.12 -2.33
CA LEU A 20 -15.17 0.90 -1.13
C LEU A 20 -13.95 1.09 -0.23
N HIS A 21 -13.13 0.05 -0.07
CA HIS A 21 -11.86 0.15 0.64
C HIS A 21 -10.92 1.16 -0.06
N THR A 22 -10.74 1.07 -1.38
CA THR A 22 -9.94 2.03 -2.15
C THR A 22 -10.43 3.46 -1.97
N GLN A 23 -11.74 3.71 -1.97
CA GLN A 23 -12.31 5.03 -1.68
C GLN A 23 -11.94 5.52 -0.26
N GLY A 24 -12.04 4.65 0.75
CA GLY A 24 -11.59 4.95 2.10
C GLY A 24 -10.10 5.29 2.17
N VAL A 25 -9.25 4.56 1.46
CA VAL A 25 -7.80 4.85 1.36
C VAL A 25 -7.56 6.19 0.66
N MET A 26 -8.28 6.51 -0.42
CA MET A 26 -8.17 7.79 -1.12
C MET A 26 -8.47 8.97 -0.21
N GLU A 27 -9.61 8.95 0.48
CA GLU A 27 -10.01 10.01 1.40
C GLU A 27 -9.01 10.15 2.56
N THR A 28 -8.59 9.01 3.14
CA THR A 28 -7.63 9.00 4.25
C THR A 28 -6.26 9.51 3.82
N ALA A 29 -5.77 9.13 2.64
CA ALA A 29 -4.48 9.58 2.11
C ALA A 29 -4.47 11.09 1.87
N VAL A 30 -5.55 11.66 1.32
CA VAL A 30 -5.69 13.12 1.14
C VAL A 30 -5.71 13.85 2.50
N ILE A 31 -6.42 13.32 3.50
CA ILE A 31 -6.44 13.89 4.85
C ILE A 31 -5.02 13.90 5.46
N LEU A 32 -4.31 12.77 5.38
CA LEU A 32 -2.95 12.67 5.90
C LEU A 32 -1.97 13.56 5.14
N ALA A 33 -2.09 13.65 3.82
CA ALA A 33 -1.24 14.51 3.00
C ALA A 33 -1.37 15.98 3.42
N ASN A 34 -2.59 16.47 3.56
CA ASN A 34 -2.84 17.82 4.05
C ASN A 34 -2.31 18.02 5.48
N ARG A 35 -2.51 17.04 6.38
CA ARG A 35 -2.06 17.11 7.77
C ARG A 35 -0.54 17.19 7.91
N PHE A 36 0.19 16.42 7.11
CA PHE A 36 1.65 16.28 7.23
C PHE A 36 2.44 17.05 6.16
N GLY A 37 1.77 17.89 5.37
CA GLY A 37 2.40 18.72 4.34
C GLY A 37 3.03 17.88 3.21
N GLU A 38 2.23 16.98 2.64
CA GLU A 38 2.52 16.26 1.39
C GLU A 38 1.55 16.73 0.29
N ASP A 39 1.89 16.47 -0.97
CA ASP A 39 1.01 16.73 -2.10
C ASP A 39 -0.22 15.79 -2.09
N ALA A 40 -1.40 16.37 -1.89
CA ALA A 40 -2.66 15.64 -1.84
C ALA A 40 -3.05 15.01 -3.19
N VAL A 41 -2.65 15.58 -4.32
CA VAL A 41 -2.93 15.01 -5.66
C VAL A 41 -2.09 13.76 -5.88
N ARG A 42 -0.83 13.77 -5.45
CA ARG A 42 0.06 12.60 -5.52
C ARG A 42 -0.41 11.49 -4.57
N ALA A 43 -0.84 11.86 -3.35
CA ALA A 43 -1.42 10.93 -2.39
C ALA A 43 -2.71 10.28 -2.91
N GLU A 44 -3.61 11.07 -3.51
CA GLU A 44 -4.83 10.54 -4.13
C GLU A 44 -4.50 9.59 -5.29
N LEU A 45 -3.58 9.97 -6.19
CA LEU A 45 -3.20 9.14 -7.33
C LEU A 45 -2.63 7.79 -6.89
N ALA A 46 -1.71 7.79 -5.92
CA ALA A 46 -1.15 6.56 -5.36
C ALA A 46 -2.25 5.71 -4.68
N ALA A 47 -3.14 6.33 -3.92
CA ALA A 47 -4.24 5.65 -3.25
C ALA A 47 -5.27 5.03 -4.22
N ILE A 48 -5.57 5.69 -5.35
CA ILE A 48 -6.44 5.12 -6.40
C ILE A 48 -5.84 3.81 -6.92
N LEU A 49 -4.52 3.77 -7.12
CA LEU A 49 -3.85 2.69 -7.84
C LEU A 49 -3.23 1.61 -6.93
N HIS A 50 -3.15 1.82 -5.61
CA HIS A 50 -2.39 0.93 -4.69
C HIS A 50 -2.79 -0.55 -4.80
N ASP A 51 -4.10 -0.80 -4.97
CA ASP A 51 -4.71 -2.13 -4.98
C ASP A 51 -5.12 -2.60 -6.41
N VAL A 52 -4.68 -1.91 -7.47
CA VAL A 52 -5.16 -2.15 -8.85
C VAL A 52 -4.99 -3.59 -9.34
N SER A 53 -3.98 -4.31 -8.82
CA SER A 53 -3.73 -5.72 -9.17
C SER A 53 -4.16 -6.72 -8.10
N LYS A 54 -4.84 -6.26 -7.02
CA LYS A 54 -5.16 -7.08 -5.85
C LYS A 54 -5.98 -8.34 -6.15
N TYR A 55 -6.87 -8.25 -7.14
CA TYR A 55 -7.76 -9.34 -7.55
C TYR A 55 -7.33 -10.01 -8.86
N TRP A 56 -6.12 -9.73 -9.33
CA TRP A 56 -5.58 -10.45 -10.48
C TRP A 56 -5.38 -11.93 -10.16
N ASN A 57 -5.49 -12.76 -11.20
CA ASN A 57 -5.11 -14.16 -11.09
C ASN A 57 -3.64 -14.27 -10.66
N VAL A 58 -3.36 -15.16 -9.72
CA VAL A 58 -2.01 -15.39 -9.17
C VAL A 58 -0.99 -15.72 -10.28
N ASP A 59 -1.36 -16.51 -11.28
CA ASP A 59 -0.47 -16.86 -12.39
C ASP A 59 -0.15 -15.64 -13.26
N ARG A 60 -1.10 -14.70 -13.42
CA ARG A 60 -0.87 -13.42 -14.10
C ARG A 60 0.13 -12.56 -13.33
N MET A 61 -0.04 -12.42 -12.01
CA MET A 61 0.92 -11.69 -11.17
C MET A 61 2.31 -12.33 -11.20
N GLN A 62 2.38 -13.66 -11.09
CA GLN A 62 3.63 -14.40 -11.15
C GLN A 62 4.35 -14.24 -12.50
N LYS A 63 3.59 -14.22 -13.61
CA LYS A 63 4.13 -13.94 -14.95
C LYS A 63 4.73 -12.53 -15.02
N VAL A 64 4.03 -11.51 -14.52
CA VAL A 64 4.57 -10.15 -14.46
C VAL A 64 5.86 -10.11 -13.64
N ILE A 65 5.89 -10.74 -12.46
CA ILE A 65 7.09 -10.76 -11.60
C ILE A 65 8.29 -11.33 -12.35
N ARG A 66 8.10 -12.44 -13.08
CA ARG A 66 9.19 -13.10 -13.82
C ARG A 66 9.60 -12.36 -15.09
N ASP A 67 8.62 -11.96 -15.89
CA ASP A 67 8.86 -11.43 -17.23
C ASP A 67 9.37 -9.97 -17.19
N GLN A 68 9.06 -9.23 -16.13
CA GLN A 68 9.37 -7.80 -15.98
C GLN A 68 10.50 -7.55 -14.97
N ALA A 69 11.26 -8.60 -14.61
CA ALA A 69 12.40 -8.53 -13.71
C ALA A 69 12.10 -7.87 -12.34
N LEU A 70 10.88 -8.06 -11.81
CA LEU A 70 10.60 -7.72 -10.42
C LEU A 70 11.36 -8.67 -9.47
N PRO A 71 11.59 -8.31 -8.20
CA PRO A 71 12.37 -9.14 -7.28
C PRO A 71 11.82 -10.57 -7.17
N ALA A 72 12.59 -11.55 -7.68
CA ALA A 72 12.16 -12.94 -7.74
C ALA A 72 11.93 -13.56 -6.36
N GLU A 73 12.56 -13.01 -5.31
CA GLU A 73 12.38 -13.42 -3.92
C GLU A 73 10.93 -13.25 -3.43
N LEU A 74 10.14 -12.36 -4.02
CA LEU A 74 8.70 -12.21 -3.72
C LEU A 74 7.97 -13.54 -3.84
N LEU A 75 8.38 -14.39 -4.77
CA LEU A 75 7.78 -15.71 -5.02
C LEU A 75 8.01 -16.73 -3.88
N LEU A 76 8.88 -16.40 -2.91
CA LEU A 76 9.17 -17.21 -1.72
C LEU A 76 8.25 -16.87 -0.52
N TYR A 77 7.42 -15.84 -0.64
CA TYR A 77 6.54 -15.31 0.40
C TYR A 77 5.06 -15.39 0.02
N ASP A 78 4.19 -14.86 0.88
CA ASP A 78 2.75 -14.89 0.68
C ASP A 78 2.36 -14.14 -0.61
N LYS A 79 1.46 -14.74 -1.39
CA LYS A 79 0.96 -14.21 -2.66
C LYS A 79 0.26 -12.87 -2.47
N GLU A 80 -0.30 -12.63 -1.29
CA GLU A 80 -0.89 -11.35 -0.92
C GLU A 80 0.10 -10.18 -1.02
N LEU A 81 1.42 -10.41 -0.97
CA LEU A 81 2.42 -9.35 -1.12
C LEU A 81 2.63 -8.91 -2.58
N TRP A 82 2.27 -9.76 -3.55
CA TRP A 82 2.68 -9.58 -4.95
C TRP A 82 1.98 -8.39 -5.62
N HIS A 83 0.76 -8.07 -5.19
CA HIS A 83 -0.06 -7.05 -5.81
C HIS A 83 0.52 -5.63 -5.68
N ALA A 84 1.32 -5.34 -4.65
CA ALA A 84 1.92 -4.01 -4.49
C ALA A 84 3.00 -3.73 -5.57
N PRO A 85 4.06 -4.55 -5.72
CA PRO A 85 5.04 -4.34 -6.77
C PRO A 85 4.48 -4.56 -8.18
N VAL A 86 3.54 -5.51 -8.36
CA VAL A 86 2.84 -5.68 -9.64
C VAL A 86 1.95 -4.47 -9.93
N GLY A 87 1.25 -3.94 -8.93
CA GLY A 87 0.41 -2.75 -9.05
C GLY A 87 1.19 -1.51 -9.46
N ALA A 88 2.42 -1.35 -8.95
CA ALA A 88 3.31 -0.27 -9.39
C ALA A 88 3.73 -0.44 -10.85
N TRP A 89 4.04 -1.66 -11.29
CA TRP A 89 4.33 -1.94 -12.70
C TRP A 89 3.11 -1.64 -13.59
N VAL A 90 1.89 -2.01 -13.16
CA VAL A 90 0.64 -1.70 -13.86
C VAL A 90 0.39 -0.19 -13.93
N ALA A 91 0.58 0.53 -12.83
CA ALA A 91 0.42 1.97 -12.78
C ALA A 91 1.34 2.69 -13.80
N GLU A 92 2.59 2.24 -13.91
CA GLU A 92 3.55 2.76 -14.88
C GLU A 92 3.13 2.44 -16.33
N HIS A 93 2.87 1.17 -16.63
CA HIS A 93 2.76 0.69 -18.02
C HIS A 93 1.35 0.81 -18.62
N GLU A 94 0.32 0.70 -17.79
CA GLU A 94 -1.08 0.73 -18.24
C GLU A 94 -1.80 2.03 -17.89
N PHE A 95 -1.36 2.75 -16.86
CA PHE A 95 -1.96 4.01 -16.43
C PHE A 95 -1.09 5.24 -16.75
N GLY A 96 0.15 5.03 -17.19
CA GLY A 96 1.06 6.09 -17.64
C GLY A 96 1.62 6.94 -16.49
N VAL A 97 1.66 6.40 -15.28
CA VAL A 97 2.26 7.10 -14.12
C VAL A 97 3.78 7.11 -14.27
N ALA A 98 4.36 8.31 -14.38
CA ALA A 98 5.81 8.49 -14.50
C ALA A 98 6.48 9.00 -13.22
N ASP A 99 5.70 9.39 -12.20
CA ASP A 99 6.22 9.87 -10.92
C ASP A 99 6.72 8.70 -10.06
N THR A 100 8.03 8.61 -9.89
CA THR A 100 8.68 7.50 -9.18
C THR A 100 8.29 7.41 -7.71
N GLU A 101 8.00 8.52 -7.05
CA GLU A 101 7.57 8.51 -5.64
C GLU A 101 6.12 8.02 -5.51
N VAL A 102 5.24 8.33 -6.47
CA VAL A 102 3.89 7.73 -6.55
C VAL A 102 4.00 6.22 -6.80
N LEU A 103 4.85 5.81 -7.73
CA LEU A 103 5.09 4.39 -8.01
C LEU A 103 5.67 3.66 -6.79
N ASP A 104 6.59 4.27 -6.04
CA ASP A 104 7.14 3.71 -4.80
C ASP A 104 6.07 3.60 -3.70
N ALA A 105 5.20 4.62 -3.57
CA ALA A 105 4.09 4.57 -2.63
C ALA A 105 3.14 3.40 -2.92
N ILE A 106 2.89 3.08 -4.19
CA ILE A 106 2.15 1.88 -4.60
C ILE A 106 2.97 0.62 -4.32
N ARG A 107 4.25 0.59 -4.71
CA ARG A 107 5.13 -0.58 -4.65
C ARG A 107 5.33 -1.12 -3.24
N TYR A 108 5.43 -0.22 -2.26
CA TYR A 108 5.78 -0.56 -0.88
C TYR A 108 4.61 -0.42 0.10
N HIS A 109 3.37 -0.16 -0.36
CA HIS A 109 2.25 0.07 0.57
C HIS A 109 1.98 -1.12 1.50
N THR A 110 2.20 -2.36 1.04
CA THR A 110 1.97 -3.56 1.86
C THR A 110 3.14 -3.88 2.79
N SER A 111 4.37 -3.83 2.28
CA SER A 111 5.55 -4.28 3.03
C SER A 111 6.21 -3.18 3.83
N GLY A 112 6.08 -1.92 3.41
CA GLY A 112 7.03 -0.87 3.72
C GLY A 112 8.43 -1.13 3.14
N ARG A 113 9.36 -0.24 3.47
CA ARG A 113 10.81 -0.43 3.32
C ARG A 113 11.56 0.48 4.29
N ARG A 114 12.87 0.28 4.44
CA ARG A 114 13.71 1.27 5.14
C ARG A 114 13.70 2.61 4.41
N GLY A 115 13.55 3.70 5.17
CA GLY A 115 13.65 5.07 4.62
C GLY A 115 12.48 5.47 3.72
N MET A 116 11.26 4.99 4.02
CA MET A 116 10.05 5.40 3.31
C MET A 116 9.93 6.93 3.26
N SER A 117 9.65 7.44 2.06
CA SER A 117 9.22 8.83 1.85
C SER A 117 7.92 9.11 2.60
N LYS A 118 7.60 10.39 2.77
CA LYS A 118 6.35 10.81 3.41
C LYS A 118 5.13 10.30 2.63
N LEU A 119 5.16 10.33 1.30
CA LEU A 119 4.10 9.79 0.45
C LEU A 119 3.91 8.28 0.64
N GLU A 120 4.99 7.49 0.67
CA GLU A 120 4.94 6.05 0.96
C GLU A 120 4.32 5.78 2.34
N LYS A 121 4.73 6.55 3.35
CA LYS A 121 4.20 6.45 4.71
C LYS A 121 2.69 6.73 4.74
N ILE A 122 2.25 7.77 4.03
CA ILE A 122 0.84 8.17 3.95
C ILE A 122 -0.01 7.07 3.32
N VAL A 123 0.38 6.52 2.16
CA VAL A 123 -0.42 5.51 1.46
C VAL A 123 -0.47 4.19 2.24
N CYS A 124 0.67 3.76 2.79
CA CYS A 124 0.74 2.58 3.66
C CYS A 124 -0.15 2.73 4.89
N LEU A 125 -0.09 3.89 5.57
CA LEU A 125 -0.90 4.15 6.76
C LEU A 125 -2.39 4.27 6.44
N ALA A 126 -2.73 4.92 5.32
CA ALA A 126 -4.12 5.04 4.86
C ALA A 126 -4.74 3.66 4.61
N ASP A 127 -4.02 2.74 3.96
CA ASP A 127 -4.46 1.35 3.76
C ASP A 127 -4.72 0.63 5.10
N TYR A 128 -3.86 0.84 6.11
CA TYR A 128 -4.04 0.25 7.43
C TYR A 128 -5.29 0.71 8.17
N MET A 129 -5.70 1.97 8.02
CA MET A 129 -6.62 2.58 8.98
C MET A 129 -7.83 3.30 8.37
N GLU A 130 -8.04 3.19 7.07
CA GLU A 130 -9.23 3.73 6.42
C GLU A 130 -10.51 3.32 7.15
N PRO A 131 -11.59 4.13 7.09
CA PRO A 131 -12.74 3.98 7.99
C PRO A 131 -13.39 2.59 8.00
N GLY A 132 -13.34 1.84 6.90
CA GLY A 132 -13.86 0.49 6.77
C GLY A 132 -13.00 -0.62 7.38
N ARG A 133 -11.78 -0.32 7.86
CA ARG A 133 -10.91 -1.29 8.54
C ARG A 133 -11.40 -1.56 9.97
N GLU A 134 -11.56 -2.84 10.27
CA GLU A 134 -11.93 -3.34 11.60
C GLU A 134 -10.99 -4.49 12.00
N PHE A 135 -10.06 -4.22 12.91
CA PHE A 135 -9.18 -5.23 13.51
C PHE A 135 -8.60 -4.74 14.84
N PRO A 136 -8.12 -5.65 15.71
CA PRO A 136 -7.50 -5.26 16.98
C PRO A 136 -6.34 -4.26 16.80
N GLY A 137 -6.47 -3.09 17.42
CA GLY A 137 -5.44 -2.05 17.38
C GLY A 137 -5.62 -0.97 16.31
N VAL A 138 -6.60 -1.08 15.41
CA VAL A 138 -6.85 -0.06 14.37
C VAL A 138 -7.14 1.32 14.97
N ASP A 139 -7.89 1.39 16.07
CA ASP A 139 -8.22 2.67 16.72
C ASP A 139 -6.98 3.35 17.31
N LYS A 140 -6.02 2.55 17.79
CA LYS A 140 -4.74 3.11 18.27
C LYS A 140 -3.91 3.68 17.12
N ILE A 141 -3.93 3.03 15.95
CA ILE A 141 -3.28 3.53 14.74
C ILE A 141 -3.91 4.86 14.31
N ARG A 142 -5.25 4.94 14.31
CA ARG A 142 -6.00 6.16 13.99
C ARG A 142 -5.65 7.31 14.93
N GLU A 143 -5.67 7.08 16.24
CA GLU A 143 -5.27 8.07 17.26
C GLU A 143 -3.84 8.58 17.01
N LEU A 144 -2.87 7.68 16.83
CA LEU A 144 -1.47 8.07 16.59
C LEU A 144 -1.30 8.86 15.29
N SER A 145 -2.10 8.55 14.26
CA SER A 145 -2.04 9.22 12.96
C SER A 145 -2.42 10.70 13.01
N GLU A 146 -3.05 11.16 14.08
CA GLU A 146 -3.34 12.58 14.30
C GLU A 146 -2.09 13.39 14.60
N HIS A 147 -1.02 12.74 15.05
CA HIS A 147 0.17 13.42 15.57
C HIS A 147 1.47 12.95 14.93
N SER A 148 1.57 11.69 14.48
CA SER A 148 2.80 11.15 13.90
C SER A 148 2.55 10.00 12.93
N LEU A 149 3.01 10.15 11.68
CA LEU A 149 3.05 9.06 10.70
C LEU A 149 3.88 7.88 11.21
N ASP A 150 5.02 8.17 11.84
CA ASP A 150 6.01 7.16 12.22
C ASP A 150 5.51 6.30 13.38
N LEU A 151 4.91 6.92 14.41
CA LEU A 151 4.31 6.17 15.52
C LEU A 151 3.13 5.32 15.06
N ALA A 152 2.29 5.86 14.16
CA ALA A 152 1.13 5.14 13.64
C ALA A 152 1.54 3.95 12.77
N LEU A 153 2.53 4.13 11.88
CA LEU A 153 3.07 3.04 11.07
C LEU A 153 3.81 2.00 11.91
N LEU A 154 4.55 2.41 12.94
CA LEU A 154 5.17 1.48 13.86
C LEU A 154 4.12 0.59 14.53
N ALA A 155 2.97 1.14 14.93
CA ALA A 155 1.84 0.37 15.44
C ALA A 155 1.24 -0.58 14.37
N GLY A 156 1.08 -0.11 13.13
CA GLY A 156 0.62 -0.93 12.00
C GLY A 156 1.54 -2.11 11.68
N PHE A 157 2.85 -1.88 11.60
CA PHE A 157 3.84 -2.93 11.39
C PHE A 157 3.92 -3.90 12.57
N ASN A 158 3.87 -3.43 13.82
CA ASN A 158 3.82 -4.29 15.00
C ASN A 158 2.59 -5.21 14.99
N SER A 159 1.43 -4.69 14.58
CA SER A 159 0.20 -5.48 14.44
C SER A 159 0.35 -6.55 13.35
N THR A 160 0.87 -6.15 12.18
CA THR A 160 1.11 -7.07 11.04
C THR A 160 2.08 -8.19 11.40
N ILE A 161 3.20 -7.86 12.04
CA ILE A 161 4.22 -8.83 12.46
C ILE A 161 3.66 -9.80 13.49
N SER A 162 2.94 -9.29 14.51
CA SER A 162 2.30 -10.14 15.51
C SER A 162 1.31 -11.11 14.86
N PHE A 163 0.46 -10.62 13.94
CA PHE A 163 -0.47 -11.46 13.20
C PHE A 163 0.24 -12.55 12.38
N LEU A 164 1.32 -12.21 11.67
CA LEU A 164 2.07 -13.19 10.88
C LEU A 164 2.74 -14.25 11.76
N LEU A 165 3.29 -13.86 12.92
CA LEU A 165 3.85 -14.78 13.92
C LEU A 165 2.78 -15.75 14.45
N GLU A 166 1.61 -15.23 14.85
CA GLU A 166 0.48 -16.04 15.33
C GLU A 166 -0.02 -17.04 14.27
N LYS A 167 0.05 -16.68 12.98
CA LYS A 167 -0.32 -17.56 11.87
C LYS A 167 0.80 -18.48 11.40
N GLY A 168 2.00 -18.40 11.99
CA GLY A 168 3.17 -19.18 11.57
C GLY A 168 3.61 -18.88 10.12
N LYS A 169 3.34 -17.66 9.63
CA LYS A 169 3.67 -17.23 8.27
C LYS A 169 5.08 -16.64 8.20
N ARG A 170 5.71 -16.74 7.02
CA ARG A 170 6.97 -16.04 6.73
C ARG A 170 6.72 -14.53 6.74
N ILE A 171 7.61 -13.79 7.37
CA ILE A 171 7.59 -12.32 7.37
C ILE A 171 8.57 -11.84 6.29
N PHE A 172 8.10 -10.95 5.42
CA PHE A 172 8.94 -10.39 4.37
C PHE A 172 10.01 -9.46 4.98
N PRO A 173 11.30 -9.56 4.59
CA PRO A 173 12.38 -8.81 5.23
C PRO A 173 12.15 -7.29 5.25
N LEU A 174 11.62 -6.72 4.17
CA LEU A 174 11.34 -5.27 4.10
C LEU A 174 10.37 -4.81 5.18
N THR A 175 9.44 -5.65 5.64
CA THR A 175 8.52 -5.32 6.74
C THR A 175 9.26 -5.20 8.08
N ILE A 176 10.25 -6.06 8.31
CA ILE A 176 11.10 -5.97 9.51
C ILE A 176 11.99 -4.72 9.41
N GLU A 177 12.58 -4.46 8.25
CA GLU A 177 13.44 -3.30 8.02
C GLU A 177 12.68 -1.97 8.15
N ALA A 178 11.48 -1.88 7.56
CA ALA A 178 10.61 -0.72 7.67
C ALA A 178 10.31 -0.43 9.15
N ARG A 179 9.84 -1.44 9.88
CA ARG A 179 9.54 -1.34 11.31
C ARG A 179 10.75 -0.88 12.12
N ASN A 180 11.91 -1.52 11.93
CA ASN A 180 13.10 -1.19 12.72
C ASN A 180 13.61 0.22 12.42
N SER A 181 13.50 0.68 11.16
CA SER A 181 13.89 2.05 10.80
C SER A 181 13.06 3.14 11.46
N LEU A 182 11.84 2.84 11.94
CA LEU A 182 11.00 3.78 12.69
C LEU A 182 11.37 3.88 14.17
N LEU A 183 12.34 3.07 14.64
CA LEU A 183 12.84 3.07 16.02
C LEU A 183 14.22 3.73 16.17
N GLU A 184 14.85 4.10 15.06
CA GLU A 184 16.17 4.73 14.98
C GLU A 184 16.06 6.26 15.01
#